data_AF-A0A352VBK4-F1
#
_entry.id   AF-A0A352VBK4-F1
#
_cell.length_a   1.000
_cell.length_b   1.000
_cell.length_c   1.000
_cell.angle_alpha   90.00
_cell.angle_beta   90.00
_cell.angle_gamma   90.00
#
_symmetry.space_group_name_H-M   'P 1'
#
loop_
_entity.id
_entity.type
_entity.pdbx_description
1 polymer ?
#
loop_
_entity_poly.entity_id
_entity_poly.type
_entity_poly.pdbx_seq_one_letter_code
_entity_poly.pdbx_strand_id
1 'polypeptide(L)' 'MLPVVKSDITLLQLHRLIQSVMGWTNSHLYQFIVDNIFYSATEFDDDYSESKDYTNVKLSKIVNKEE' A
#
# COMPACT_ATOMS: atom_id res chain seq x y z
N MET A 1 -1.25 -20.24 3.08
CA MET A 1 -1.78 -19.48 4.24
C MET A 1 -1.56 -18.01 3.93
N LEU A 2 -2.59 -17.17 3.97
CA LEU A 2 -2.42 -15.73 3.83
C LEU A 2 -1.85 -15.16 5.15
N PRO A 3 -0.89 -14.23 5.10
CA PRO A 3 -0.28 -13.69 6.32
C PRO A 3 -1.27 -12.80 7.07
N VAL A 4 -1.38 -13.02 8.38
CA VAL A 4 -2.02 -12.06 9.29
C VAL A 4 -1.00 -10.98 9.65
N VAL A 5 -1.42 -9.72 9.57
CA VAL A 5 -0.55 -8.55 9.83
C VAL A 5 -1.08 -7.71 10.99
N LYS A 6 -0.17 -6.98 11.64
CA LYS A 6 -0.58 -5.95 12.61
C LYS A 6 -1.13 -4.73 11.88
N SER A 7 -2.10 -4.05 12.47
CA SER A 7 -2.71 -2.86 11.87
C SER A 7 -1.82 -1.61 11.93
N ASP A 8 -0.74 -1.63 12.72
CA ASP A 8 0.17 -0.49 12.89
C ASP A 8 1.26 -0.37 11.80
N ILE A 9 1.34 -1.36 10.89
CA ILE A 9 2.26 -1.32 9.75
C ILE A 9 1.88 -0.23 8.75
N THR A 10 2.85 0.26 7.97
CA THR A 10 2.60 1.19 6.87
C THR A 10 2.19 0.47 5.58
N LEU A 11 1.63 1.21 4.62
CA LEU A 11 1.34 0.69 3.28
C LEU A 11 2.60 0.27 2.52
N LEU A 12 3.74 0.91 2.76
CA LEU A 12 5.04 0.46 2.25
C LEU A 12 5.43 -0.90 2.81
N GLN A 13 5.24 -1.12 4.12
CA GLN A 13 5.51 -2.41 4.74
C GLN A 13 4.55 -3.49 4.21
N LEU A 14 3.27 -3.15 4.03
CA LEU A 14 2.29 -4.03 3.43
C LEU A 14 2.66 -4.41 1.99
N HIS A 15 3.04 -3.44 1.16
CA HIS A 15 3.52 -3.69 -0.20
C HIS A 15 4.69 -4.68 -0.21
N ARG A 16 5.72 -4.44 0.60
CA ARG A 16 6.88 -5.33 0.68
C ARG A 16 6.51 -6.75 1.13
N LEU A 17 5.54 -6.87 2.03
CA LEU A 17 5.02 -8.18 2.46
C LEU A 17 4.31 -8.90 1.30
N ILE A 18 3.43 -8.20 0.58
CA ILE A 18 2.75 -8.74 -0.61
C ILE A 18 3.79 -9.21 -1.64
N GLN A 19 4.78 -8.35 -1.95
CA GLN A 19 5.86 -8.70 -2.88
C GLN A 19 6.58 -9.98 -2.45
N SER A 20 6.93 -10.08 -1.16
CA SER A 20 7.64 -11.25 -0.61
C SER A 20 6.80 -12.53 -0.68
N VAL A 21 5.52 -12.46 -0.32
CA VAL A 21 4.63 -13.64 -0.30
C VAL A 21 4.27 -14.10 -1.70
N MET A 22 4.13 -13.16 -2.65
CA MET A 22 3.82 -13.48 -4.04
C MET A 22 5.06 -13.86 -4.87
N GLY A 23 6.27 -13.70 -4.32
CA GLY A 23 7.52 -13.90 -5.05
C GLY A 23 7.78 -12.84 -6.12
N TRP A 24 7.23 -11.64 -5.94
CA TRP A 24 7.40 -10.51 -6.86
C TRP A 24 8.65 -9.69 -6.53
N THR A 25 9.19 -9.01 -7.54
CA THR A 25 10.50 -8.35 -7.50
C THR A 25 10.42 -6.82 -7.46
N ASN A 26 9.24 -6.25 -7.16
CA ASN A 26 8.99 -4.81 -7.14
C ASN A 26 9.39 -4.10 -8.46
N SER A 27 9.20 -4.78 -9.60
CA SER A 27 9.66 -4.30 -10.91
C SER A 27 8.63 -3.49 -11.69
N HIS A 28 7.43 -3.33 -11.14
CA HIS A 28 6.33 -2.57 -11.76
C HIS A 28 5.78 -1.54 -10.78
N LEU A 29 5.28 -0.44 -11.33
CA LEU A 29 4.50 0.56 -10.59
C LEU A 29 3.26 -0.10 -10.01
N TYR A 30 2.79 0.46 -8.90
CA TYR A 30 1.62 -0.04 -8.18
C TYR A 30 0.93 1.10 -7.44
N GLN A 31 -0.25 0.85 -6.92
CA GLN A 31 -1.04 1.85 -6.20
C GLN A 31 -1.99 1.13 -5.24
N PHE A 32 -2.28 1.76 -4.11
CA PHE A 32 -3.40 1.36 -3.25
C PHE A 32 -4.59 2.28 -3.50
N ILE A 33 -5.79 1.71 -3.52
CA ILE A 33 -7.05 2.44 -3.70
C ILE A 33 -7.95 2.11 -2.51
N VAL A 34 -8.32 3.12 -1.73
CA VAL A 34 -9.24 2.99 -0.58
C VAL A 34 -10.26 4.10 -0.64
N ASP A 35 -11.55 3.78 -0.68
CA ASP A 35 -12.65 4.75 -0.77
C ASP A 35 -12.43 5.81 -1.88
N ASN A 36 -12.02 5.37 -3.07
CA ASN A 36 -11.65 6.21 -4.22
C ASN A 36 -10.46 7.17 -3.97
N ILE A 37 -9.74 7.02 -2.87
CA ILE A 37 -8.49 7.73 -2.62
C ILE A 37 -7.33 6.86 -3.10
N PHE A 38 -6.53 7.46 -3.96
CA PHE A 38 -5.37 6.86 -4.58
C PHE A 38 -4.11 7.13 -3.76
N TYR A 39 -3.32 6.09 -3.51
CA TYR A 39 -2.06 6.15 -2.77
C TYR A 39 -0.93 5.54 -3.57
N SER A 40 0.11 6.32 -3.85
CA SER A 40 1.25 5.92 -4.67
C SER A 40 2.55 6.43 -4.06
N ALA A 41 3.67 5.93 -4.55
CA ALA A 41 4.98 6.46 -4.18
C ALA A 41 5.21 7.82 -4.83
N THR A 42 5.88 8.73 -4.13
CA THR A 42 6.17 10.08 -4.65
C THR A 42 7.16 10.05 -5.80
N GLU A 43 7.94 8.96 -5.93
CA GLU A 43 8.85 8.74 -7.05
C GLU A 43 8.15 8.23 -8.33
N PHE A 44 6.84 7.96 -8.30
CA PHE A 44 6.11 7.59 -9.51
C PHE A 44 5.83 8.85 -10.33
N ASP A 45 5.89 8.69 -11.66
CA ASP A 45 5.82 9.78 -12.65
C ASP A 45 4.48 10.54 -12.60
N ASP A 46 4.37 11.61 -13.39
CA ASP A 46 3.26 12.57 -13.40
C ASP A 46 1.85 11.95 -13.52
N ASP A 47 1.73 10.74 -14.10
CA ASP A 47 0.50 9.95 -14.16
C ASP A 47 -0.13 9.67 -12.77
N TYR A 48 0.66 9.79 -11.70
CA TYR A 48 0.23 9.59 -10.31
C TYR A 48 0.22 10.87 -9.48
N SER A 49 0.35 12.05 -10.11
CA SER A 49 0.48 13.35 -9.43
C SER A 49 -0.67 13.70 -8.47
N GLU A 50 -1.88 13.16 -8.68
CA GLU A 50 -3.04 13.36 -7.78
C GLU A 50 -3.09 12.38 -6.59
N SER A 51 -2.19 11.40 -6.55
CA SER A 51 -2.18 10.37 -5.50
C SER A 51 -1.51 10.88 -4.21
N LYS A 52 -1.97 10.37 -3.07
CA LYS A 52 -1.35 10.63 -1.77
C LYS A 52 -0.11 9.75 -1.58
N ASP A 53 0.92 10.27 -0.93
CA ASP A 53 2.07 9.47 -0.52
C ASP A 53 1.65 8.36 0.46
N TYR A 54 1.89 7.11 0.06
CA TYR A 54 1.57 5.90 0.82
C TYR A 54 2.64 5.53 1.87
N THR A 55 3.88 6.03 1.75
CA THR A 55 5.07 5.45 2.42
C THR A 55 4.91 5.35 3.95
N ASN A 56 4.28 6.37 4.54
CA ASN A 56 4.09 6.52 5.98
C ASN A 56 2.63 6.37 6.43
N VAL A 57 1.72 6.00 5.53
CA VAL A 57 0.30 5.78 5.88
C VAL A 57 0.18 4.44 6.59
N LYS A 58 -0.31 4.45 7.83
CA LYS A 58 -0.56 3.22 8.60
C LYS A 58 -1.86 2.54 8.14
N LEU A 59 -1.87 1.22 8.10
CA LEU A 59 -3.04 0.41 7.71
C LEU A 59 -4.25 0.75 8.59
N SER A 60 -4.04 0.93 9.90
CA SER A 60 -5.08 1.31 10.86
C SER A 60 -5.74 2.67 10.60
N LYS A 61 -5.16 3.52 9.73
CA LYS A 61 -5.75 4.83 9.39
C LYS A 61 -6.74 4.74 8.23
N ILE A 62 -6.71 3.67 7.45
CA ILE A 62 -7.50 3.55 6.21
C ILE A 62 -8.36 2.29 6.18
N VAL A 63 -8.09 1.33 7.06
CA VAL A 63 -8.91 0.13 7.22
C VAL A 63 -9.81 0.33 8.43
N ASN A 64 -11.11 0.31 8.20
CA ASN A 64 -12.10 0.19 9.26
C ASN A 64 -12.16 -1.27 9.71
N LYS A 65 -12.52 -1.52 10.98
CA LYS A 65 -12.83 -2.89 11.41
C LYS A 65 -13.96 -3.42 10.53
N GLU A 66 -13.77 -4.60 9.95
CA GLU A 66 -14.88 -5.40 9.42
C GLU A 66 -15.79 -5.77 10.60
N GLU A 67 -17.11 -5.61 10.41
CA GLU A 67 -18.14 -6.03 11.37
C GLU A 67 -18.33 -7.55 11.39
#